data_AF-A0A2I0ILN1-F1
#
_entry.id   AF-A0A2I0ILN1-F1
#
_cell.length_a   1.000
_cell.length_b   1.000
_cell.length_c   1.000
_cell.angle_alpha   90.00
_cell.angle_beta   90.00
_cell.angle_gamma   90.00
#
_symmetry.space_group_name_H-M   'P 1'
#
loop_
_entity.id
_entity.type
_entity.pdbx_description
1 polymer ?
#
loop_
_entity_poly.entity_id
_entity_poly.type
_entity_poly.pdbx_seq_one_letter_code
_entity_poly.pdbx_strand_id
1 'polypeptide(L)'
;MTDAAYTGSNTGRPNTMDADYTATMTSRLNVTDPAYTGSIAGRPNTMDAAHTGTTTSRPKTMDVTYTGSTTGRPNTTDAAHTGTSTSRTTTMDAAYTGSTTSRPNMTDAAYAGTTASRPNWMDAAYR
;
A
#
# COMPACT_ATOMS: atom_id res chain seq x y z
N MET A 1 -18.96 6.87 -15.37
CA MET A 1 -17.57 6.47 -15.10
C MET A 1 -16.76 7.74 -15.15
N THR A 2 -16.24 8.17 -14.01
CA THR A 2 -15.57 9.48 -13.88
C THR A 2 -14.08 9.24 -13.96
N ASP A 3 -13.59 8.97 -15.16
CA ASP A 3 -12.16 8.77 -15.42
C ASP A 3 -11.43 10.11 -15.22
N ALA A 4 -10.67 10.22 -14.12
CA ALA A 4 -9.97 11.44 -13.74
C ALA A 4 -8.47 11.18 -13.67
N ALA A 5 -7.76 11.54 -14.73
CA ALA A 5 -6.30 11.48 -14.79
C ALA A 5 -5.68 12.76 -14.17
N TYR A 6 -4.90 12.60 -13.11
CA TYR A 6 -4.17 13.68 -12.45
C TYR A 6 -2.67 13.51 -12.61
N THR A 7 -2.01 14.48 -13.23
CA THR A 7 -0.55 14.54 -13.36
C THR A 7 0.04 15.69 -12.55
N GLY A 8 1.15 15.47 -11.84
CA GLY A 8 1.91 16.52 -11.15
C GLY A 8 1.95 16.37 -9.62
N SER A 9 1.73 17.46 -8.88
CA SER A 9 1.67 17.44 -7.41
C SER A 9 0.26 17.79 -6.96
N ASN A 10 -0.43 16.87 -6.28
CA ASN A 10 -1.77 17.13 -5.76
C ASN A 10 -1.74 17.16 -4.23
N THR A 11 -2.10 18.33 -3.69
CA THR A 11 -2.26 18.56 -2.25
C THR A 11 -3.74 18.63 -1.86
N GLY A 12 -4.66 18.40 -2.80
CA GLY A 12 -6.10 18.38 -2.55
C GLY A 12 -6.60 17.13 -1.84
N ARG A 13 -7.90 17.11 -1.51
CA ARG A 13 -8.61 15.95 -0.97
C ARG A 13 -9.64 15.44 -1.99
N PRO A 14 -9.21 14.90 -3.15
CA PRO A 14 -10.15 14.37 -4.11
C PRO A 14 -10.88 13.16 -3.50
N ASN A 15 -12.18 13.12 -3.79
CA ASN A 15 -13.06 11.99 -3.56
C ASN A 15 -13.58 11.58 -4.93
N THR A 16 -12.86 10.66 -5.57
CA THR A 16 -13.10 10.21 -6.94
C THR A 16 -13.31 8.71 -6.95
N MET A 17 -13.88 8.20 -8.05
CA MET A 17 -13.94 6.77 -8.36
C MET A 17 -13.21 6.61 -9.69
N ASP A 18 -12.41 5.56 -9.85
CA ASP A 18 -11.69 5.25 -11.09
C ASP A 18 -10.77 6.41 -11.52
N ALA A 19 -9.70 6.60 -10.76
CA ALA A 19 -8.82 7.75 -10.93
C ALA A 19 -7.35 7.35 -10.99
N ASP A 20 -6.72 7.76 -12.09
CA ASP A 20 -5.31 7.56 -12.35
C ASP A 20 -4.47 8.75 -11.88
N TYR A 21 -3.50 8.48 -11.04
CA TYR A 21 -2.64 9.49 -10.43
C TYR A 21 -1.19 9.24 -10.78
N THR A 22 -0.63 10.04 -11.68
CA THR A 22 0.82 10.02 -11.97
C THR A 22 1.49 11.22 -11.32
N ALA A 23 1.76 11.11 -10.02
CA ALA A 23 1.97 12.28 -9.19
C ALA A 23 2.66 12.02 -7.84
N THR A 24 3.13 13.12 -7.24
CA THR A 24 3.40 13.15 -5.79
C THR A 24 2.14 13.64 -5.06
N MET A 25 1.64 12.83 -4.13
CA MET A 25 0.41 13.06 -3.38
C MET A 25 0.74 13.25 -1.90
N THR A 26 0.36 14.36 -1.27
CA THR A 26 0.68 14.61 0.15
C THR A 26 -0.55 14.61 1.07
N SER A 27 -1.73 14.27 0.55
CA SER A 27 -3.01 14.52 1.21
C SER A 27 -3.80 13.26 1.58
N ARG A 28 -4.93 13.49 2.29
CA ARG A 28 -5.90 12.44 2.61
C ARG A 28 -6.85 12.26 1.43
N LEU A 29 -6.84 11.05 0.89
CA LEU A 29 -7.62 10.64 -0.27
C LEU A 29 -8.72 9.70 0.18
N ASN A 30 -9.87 9.73 -0.48
CA ASN A 30 -10.88 8.70 -0.36
C ASN A 30 -11.27 8.30 -1.78
N VAL A 31 -10.64 7.25 -2.30
CA VAL A 31 -10.76 6.89 -3.73
C VAL A 31 -11.04 5.40 -3.85
N THR A 32 -11.98 5.05 -4.73
CA THR A 32 -12.31 3.67 -5.08
C THR A 32 -11.75 3.39 -6.47
N ASP A 33 -11.11 2.25 -6.65
CA ASP A 33 -10.44 1.87 -7.89
C ASP A 33 -9.36 2.87 -8.39
N PRO A 34 -8.42 3.35 -7.54
CA PRO A 34 -7.35 4.20 -8.04
C PRO A 34 -6.15 3.41 -8.54
N ALA A 35 -5.54 3.88 -9.62
CA ALA A 35 -4.16 3.54 -9.98
C ALA A 35 -3.21 4.70 -9.66
N TYR A 36 -2.26 4.48 -8.76
CA TYR A 36 -1.23 5.44 -8.39
C TYR A 36 0.12 5.05 -8.99
N THR A 37 0.74 5.97 -9.70
CA THR A 37 2.14 5.89 -10.11
C THR A 37 2.90 7.09 -9.56
N GLY A 38 3.83 6.85 -8.62
CA GLY A 38 4.65 7.92 -8.04
C GLY A 38 4.82 7.81 -6.53
N SER A 39 4.66 8.93 -5.83
CA SER A 39 4.93 9.02 -4.40
C SER A 39 3.72 9.47 -3.59
N ILE A 40 3.30 8.68 -2.59
CA ILE A 40 2.24 9.06 -1.65
C ILE A 40 2.83 9.35 -0.27
N ALA A 41 2.71 10.59 0.18
CA ALA A 41 3.10 11.09 1.50
C ALA A 41 1.88 11.65 2.27
N GLY A 42 0.77 10.90 2.32
CA GLY A 42 -0.49 11.29 2.98
C GLY A 42 -1.27 10.09 3.51
N ARG A 43 -2.44 10.25 4.11
CA ARG A 43 -3.23 9.09 4.62
C ARG A 43 -4.40 8.78 3.68
N PRO A 44 -4.16 8.08 2.55
CA PRO A 44 -5.24 7.68 1.67
C PRO A 44 -6.07 6.58 2.34
N ASN A 45 -7.36 6.64 2.10
CA ASN A 45 -8.31 5.56 2.32
C ASN A 45 -8.75 5.08 0.94
N THR A 46 -8.34 3.89 0.53
CA THR A 46 -8.64 3.39 -0.81
C THR A 46 -9.21 1.99 -0.78
N MET A 47 -10.02 1.68 -1.78
CA MET A 47 -10.58 0.37 -2.01
C MET A 47 -10.22 -0.05 -3.43
N ASP A 48 -9.76 -1.29 -3.60
CA ASP A 48 -9.32 -1.86 -4.87
C ASP A 48 -8.26 -0.99 -5.55
N ALA A 49 -7.12 -0.82 -4.89
CA ALA A 49 -6.11 0.14 -5.33
C ALA A 49 -4.89 -0.55 -5.93
N ALA A 50 -4.38 0.01 -7.03
CA ALA A 50 -3.06 -0.34 -7.54
C ALA A 50 -2.08 0.81 -7.25
N HIS A 51 -0.92 0.51 -6.70
CA HIS A 51 0.13 1.51 -6.46
C HIS A 51 1.49 1.03 -6.92
N THR A 52 2.14 1.83 -7.78
CA THR A 52 3.52 1.66 -8.19
C THR A 52 4.37 2.86 -7.74
N GLY A 53 5.38 2.61 -6.91
CA GLY A 53 6.36 3.62 -6.51
C GLY A 53 6.66 3.63 -5.01
N THR A 54 6.60 4.80 -4.38
CA THR A 54 6.95 5.00 -2.97
C THR A 54 5.75 5.47 -2.15
N THR A 55 5.50 4.84 -1.01
CA THR A 55 4.47 5.29 -0.07
C THR A 55 5.09 5.52 1.28
N THR A 56 4.96 6.73 1.78
CA THR A 56 5.52 7.19 3.05
C THR A 56 4.40 7.66 3.94
N SER A 57 3.62 6.72 4.48
CA SER A 57 2.43 7.08 5.23
C SER A 57 1.72 5.96 6.00
N ARG A 58 0.44 6.19 6.32
CA ARG A 58 -0.44 5.29 7.04
C ARG A 58 -1.72 5.08 6.24
N PRO A 59 -1.63 4.50 5.04
CA PRO A 59 -2.79 4.27 4.21
C PRO A 59 -3.70 3.24 4.90
N LYS A 60 -5.00 3.38 4.71
CA LYS A 60 -5.97 2.35 5.04
C LYS A 60 -6.52 1.84 3.72
N THR A 61 -6.25 0.59 3.38
CA THR A 61 -6.66 0.05 2.09
C THR A 61 -7.37 -1.28 2.25
N MET A 62 -8.34 -1.54 1.38
CA MET A 62 -8.99 -2.83 1.24
C MET A 62 -8.77 -3.27 -0.20
N ASP A 63 -8.17 -4.45 -0.38
CA ASP A 63 -7.72 -4.95 -1.67
C ASP A 63 -6.73 -4.00 -2.34
N VAL A 64 -5.43 -4.27 -2.16
CA VAL A 64 -4.40 -3.40 -2.72
C VAL A 64 -3.28 -4.21 -3.34
N THR A 65 -2.88 -3.81 -4.53
CA THR A 65 -1.64 -4.27 -5.17
C THR A 65 -0.61 -3.16 -5.06
N TYR A 66 0.52 -3.47 -4.42
CA TYR A 66 1.59 -2.54 -4.18
C TYR A 66 2.89 -3.02 -4.81
N THR A 67 3.52 -2.18 -5.62
CA THR A 67 4.85 -2.42 -6.18
C THR A 67 5.79 -1.28 -5.83
N GLY A 68 6.86 -1.56 -5.09
CA GLY A 68 7.91 -0.60 -4.78
C GLY A 68 8.28 -0.55 -3.30
N SER A 69 8.34 0.66 -2.72
CA SER A 69 8.81 0.87 -1.35
C SER A 69 7.78 1.50 -0.42
N THR A 70 7.36 0.74 0.61
CA THR A 70 6.46 1.25 1.67
C THR A 70 7.21 1.59 2.95
N THR A 71 7.01 2.81 3.43
CA THR A 71 7.49 3.30 4.73
C THR A 71 6.32 3.87 5.56
N GLY A 72 6.30 3.57 6.87
CA GLY A 72 5.22 3.96 7.78
C GLY A 72 4.44 2.81 8.43
N ARG A 73 3.10 2.92 8.46
CA ARG A 73 2.19 1.95 9.12
C ARG A 73 0.88 1.79 8.34
N PRO A 74 0.91 1.11 7.19
CA PRO A 74 -0.30 0.78 6.45
C PRO A 74 -1.14 -0.22 7.24
N ASN A 75 -2.45 -0.08 7.11
CA ASN A 75 -3.43 -1.03 7.61
C ASN A 75 -4.23 -1.54 6.41
N THR A 76 -4.03 -2.81 6.05
CA THR A 76 -4.58 -3.40 4.84
C THR A 76 -5.39 -4.64 5.21
N THR A 77 -6.49 -4.90 4.52
CA THR A 77 -7.26 -6.14 4.75
C THR A 77 -6.70 -7.25 3.87
N ASP A 78 -6.80 -7.06 2.56
CA ASP A 78 -6.13 -7.86 1.54
C ASP A 78 -5.04 -7.00 0.88
N ALA A 79 -3.84 -7.54 0.75
CA ALA A 79 -2.74 -6.85 0.07
C ALA A 79 -1.73 -7.79 -0.59
N ALA A 80 -1.45 -7.55 -1.87
CA ALA A 80 -0.27 -8.06 -2.54
C ALA A 80 0.81 -6.98 -2.56
N HIS A 81 1.97 -7.23 -1.96
CA HIS A 81 3.08 -6.28 -1.94
C HIS A 81 4.34 -6.89 -2.53
N THR A 82 4.88 -6.26 -3.57
CA THR A 82 6.17 -6.59 -4.18
C THR A 82 7.17 -5.46 -3.95
N GLY A 83 8.28 -5.77 -3.27
CA GLY A 83 9.41 -4.84 -3.09
C GLY A 83 9.89 -4.74 -1.65
N THR A 84 10.16 -3.51 -1.20
CA THR A 84 10.76 -3.27 0.12
C THR A 84 9.78 -2.61 1.07
N SER A 85 9.62 -3.14 2.28
CA SER A 85 8.78 -2.53 3.31
C SER A 85 9.58 -2.30 4.58
N THR A 86 9.74 -1.04 4.95
CA THR A 86 10.33 -0.65 6.24
C THR A 86 9.25 -0.36 7.30
N SER A 87 8.02 -0.79 7.03
CA SER A 87 6.83 -0.42 7.78
C SER A 87 6.37 -1.48 8.78
N ARG A 88 5.79 -1.04 9.89
CA ARG A 88 4.98 -1.93 10.74
C ARG A 88 3.59 -2.02 10.14
N THR A 89 3.43 -2.96 9.22
CA THR A 89 2.15 -3.22 8.54
C THR A 89 1.26 -4.09 9.43
N THR A 90 -0.04 -3.85 9.37
CA THR A 90 -1.04 -4.80 9.86
C THR A 90 -1.83 -5.25 8.64
N THR A 91 -1.83 -6.55 8.38
CA THR A 91 -2.51 -7.13 7.22
C THR A 91 -3.24 -8.43 7.62
N MET A 92 -4.45 -8.64 7.09
CA MET A 92 -5.29 -9.80 7.43
C MET A 92 -5.15 -10.95 6.44
N ASP A 93 -4.95 -10.64 5.16
CA ASP A 93 -4.58 -11.56 4.09
C ASP A 93 -3.51 -10.86 3.26
N ALA A 94 -2.35 -11.48 3.10
CA ALA A 94 -1.24 -10.83 2.42
C ALA A 94 -0.39 -11.77 1.59
N ALA A 95 -0.09 -11.37 0.37
CA ALA A 95 1.01 -11.93 -0.40
C ALA A 95 2.17 -10.93 -0.45
N TYR A 96 3.24 -11.20 0.28
CA TYR A 96 4.43 -10.33 0.30
C TYR A 96 5.59 -10.99 -0.42
N THR A 97 6.15 -10.29 -1.42
CA THR A 97 7.39 -10.69 -2.10
C THR A 97 8.45 -9.59 -1.96
N GLY A 98 9.59 -9.93 -1.36
CA GLY A 98 10.76 -9.04 -1.27
C GLY A 98 11.35 -8.93 0.13
N SER A 99 11.68 -7.72 0.57
CA SER A 99 12.42 -7.52 1.82
C SER A 99 11.68 -6.64 2.80
N THR A 100 11.53 -7.09 4.05
CA THR A 100 11.01 -6.24 5.13
C THR A 100 12.00 -6.06 6.28
N THR A 101 12.18 -4.83 6.72
CA THR A 101 13.08 -4.52 7.85
C THR A 101 12.33 -4.34 9.17
N SER A 102 11.01 -4.28 9.11
CA SER A 102 10.12 -4.03 10.24
C SER A 102 9.42 -5.31 10.73
N ARG A 103 8.63 -5.18 11.80
CA ARG A 103 7.80 -6.26 12.37
C ARG A 103 6.36 -6.15 11.84
N PRO A 104 6.04 -6.69 10.65
CA PRO A 104 4.65 -6.77 10.20
C PRO A 104 3.85 -7.71 11.10
N ASN A 105 2.57 -7.42 11.24
CA ASN A 105 1.59 -8.28 11.88
C ASN A 105 0.65 -8.78 10.79
N MET A 106 0.84 -10.03 10.37
CA MET A 106 0.10 -10.64 9.28
C MET A 106 -0.71 -11.82 9.81
N THR A 107 -1.99 -11.86 9.47
CA THR A 107 -2.82 -13.07 9.55
C THR A 107 -2.89 -13.65 8.14
N ASP A 108 -3.04 -14.97 8.00
CA ASP A 108 -3.22 -15.68 6.72
C ASP A 108 -2.40 -15.10 5.55
N ALA A 109 -1.07 -15.21 5.63
CA ALA A 109 -0.18 -14.53 4.69
C ALA A 109 0.86 -15.47 4.07
N ALA A 110 1.17 -15.23 2.80
CA ALA A 110 2.30 -15.82 2.12
C ALA A 110 3.43 -14.79 2.06
N TYR A 111 4.58 -15.12 2.65
CA TYR A 111 5.78 -14.29 2.57
C TYR A 111 6.88 -15.02 1.81
N ALA A 112 7.41 -14.37 0.77
CA ALA A 112 8.57 -14.83 0.01
C ALA A 112 9.67 -13.76 0.03
N GLY A 113 10.79 -14.03 0.72
CA GLY A 113 11.97 -13.16 0.68
C GLY A 113 12.71 -13.03 2.00
N THR A 114 13.17 -11.83 2.37
CA THR A 114 14.03 -11.64 3.55
C THR A 114 13.44 -10.71 4.59
N THR A 115 13.43 -11.11 5.86
CA THR A 115 13.00 -10.25 6.96
C THR A 115 14.14 -9.99 7.94
N ALA A 116 14.48 -8.72 8.18
CA ALA A 116 15.53 -8.35 9.15
C ALA A 116 15.03 -8.35 10.61
N SER A 117 13.71 -8.33 10.80
CA SER A 117 13.05 -8.32 12.11
C SER A 117 12.31 -9.65 12.37
N ARG A 118 11.72 -9.83 13.55
CA ARG A 118 10.81 -10.97 13.80
C ARG A 118 9.36 -10.53 13.53
N PRO A 119 8.78 -10.88 12.38
CA PRO A 119 7.37 -10.62 12.09
C PRO A 119 6.47 -11.45 13.03
N ASN A 120 5.22 -10.99 13.17
CA ASN A 120 4.20 -11.76 13.86
C ASN A 120 3.26 -12.32 12.80
N TRP A 121 3.31 -13.64 12.64
CA TRP A 121 2.58 -14.39 11.64
C TRP A 121 1.57 -15.28 12.34
N MET A 122 0.30 -15.07 12.08
CA MET A 122 -0.77 -15.99 12.47
C MET A 122 -1.24 -16.70 11.22
N ASP A 123 -1.00 -18.00 11.14
CA ASP A 123 -1.35 -18.83 9.97
C ASP A 123 -0.65 -18.39 8.65
N ALA A 124 0.63 -18.02 8.72
CA ALA A 124 1.38 -17.58 7.54
C ALA A 124 2.32 -18.67 7.00
N ALA A 125 2.40 -18.78 5.68
CA ALA A 125 3.40 -19.57 4.97
C ALA A 125 4.61 -18.70 4.63
N TYR A 126 5.79 -19.06 5.15
CA TYR A 126 7.07 -18.43 4.80
C TYR A 126 7.83 -19.33 3.82
N ARG A 127 8.22 -18.80 2.66
CA ARG A 127 9.04 -19.48 1.64
C ARG A 127 10.37 -18.78 1.40
#